data_AF-A0AA40THC8-F1
#
_entry.id   AF-A0AA40THC8-F1
#
_cell.length_a   1.000
_cell.length_b   1.000
_cell.length_c   1.000
_cell.angle_alpha   90.00
_cell.angle_beta   90.00
_cell.angle_gamma   90.00
#
_symmetry.space_group_name_H-M   'P 1'
#
loop_
_entity.id
_entity.type
_entity.pdbx_description
1 polymer ?
#
loop_
_entity_poly.entity_id
_entity_poly.type
_entity_poly.pdbx_seq_one_letter_code
_entity_poly.pdbx_strand_id
1 'polypeptide(L)'
;SDTTSYDENGHVVGNAVYQSGLFNVTLNGASQWDTTKTSLIDTLSINSGSVVNVGDSSLISDSISLTGASALNINEDGHVATDTLSIDNSIVTIADDVAAGWGVGSAALYANTINVTNNGVLDVGNSTGDALQVDTLNLTSYTDAYNHVNAGVFDINSTNYVLNADLTNDRTNDTTQANYGYG
;
A
#
# COMPACT_ATOMS: atom_id res chain seq x y z
N SER A 1 -20.55 9.24 -31.58
CA SER A 1 -19.40 9.61 -32.41
C SER A 1 -18.19 9.66 -31.51
N ASP A 2 -17.25 8.73 -31.68
CA ASP A 2 -15.99 8.75 -30.94
C ASP A 2 -15.13 9.92 -31.44
N THR A 3 -14.74 10.79 -30.52
CA THR A 3 -13.85 11.94 -30.79
C THR A 3 -12.47 11.69 -30.22
N THR A 4 -11.91 10.49 -30.46
CA THR A 4 -10.50 10.21 -30.13
C THR A 4 -9.61 10.99 -31.09
N SER A 5 -8.86 11.95 -30.56
CA SER A 5 -7.87 12.74 -31.29
C SER A 5 -6.48 12.22 -30.97
N TYR A 6 -5.55 12.28 -31.92
CA TYR A 6 -4.16 11.82 -31.75
C TYR A 6 -3.17 12.97 -32.07
N ASP A 7 -2.03 13.03 -31.36
CA ASP A 7 -0.93 13.94 -31.68
C ASP A 7 -0.12 13.46 -32.90
N GLU A 8 0.83 14.30 -33.32
CA GLU A 8 1.78 14.04 -34.40
C GLU A 8 2.69 12.82 -34.16
N ASN A 9 2.76 12.35 -32.91
CA ASN A 9 3.52 11.16 -32.50
C ASN A 9 2.61 9.93 -32.34
N GLY A 10 1.31 10.05 -32.60
CA GLY A 10 0.33 8.97 -32.52
C GLY A 10 -0.23 8.70 -31.11
N HIS A 11 -0.01 9.59 -30.14
CA HIS A 11 -0.60 9.48 -28.80
C HIS A 11 -1.99 10.10 -28.76
N VAL A 12 -2.90 9.54 -27.96
CA VAL A 12 -4.25 10.09 -27.83
C VAL A 12 -4.21 11.43 -27.06
N VAL A 13 -4.83 12.49 -27.60
CA VAL A 13 -4.81 13.87 -27.07
C VAL A 13 -6.19 14.50 -26.84
N GLY A 14 -7.25 13.70 -26.84
CA GLY A 14 -8.61 14.19 -26.50
C GLY A 14 -8.87 14.21 -24.98
N ASN A 15 -9.66 15.19 -24.49
CA ASN A 15 -10.19 15.20 -23.12
C ASN A 15 -11.21 14.08 -22.84
N ALA A 16 -11.54 13.23 -23.82
CA ALA A 16 -12.43 12.09 -23.67
C ALA A 16 -11.71 10.79 -23.30
N VAL A 17 -10.43 10.87 -22.92
CA VAL A 17 -9.52 9.73 -22.92
C VAL A 17 -9.22 9.32 -21.49
N TYR A 18 -9.52 8.05 -21.22
CA TYR A 18 -9.36 7.29 -19.96
C TYR A 18 -10.43 7.58 -18.90
N GLN A 19 -11.47 6.75 -18.89
CA GLN A 19 -12.20 6.50 -17.65
C GLN A 19 -11.26 5.71 -16.72
N SER A 20 -10.77 6.38 -15.69
CA SER A 20 -10.30 5.73 -14.46
C SER A 20 -11.27 4.63 -14.02
N GLY A 21 -10.76 3.45 -13.66
CA GLY A 21 -11.59 2.31 -13.22
C GLY A 21 -11.82 1.20 -14.27
N LEU A 22 -10.94 1.08 -15.27
CA LEU A 22 -11.03 0.01 -16.29
C LEU A 22 -9.70 -0.74 -16.54
N PHE A 23 -8.60 -0.32 -15.91
CA PHE A 23 -7.28 -0.89 -16.18
C PHE A 23 -6.74 -1.63 -14.97
N ASN A 24 -6.40 -2.90 -15.20
CA ASN A 24 -5.64 -3.71 -14.26
C ASN A 24 -4.17 -3.66 -14.65
N VAL A 25 -3.30 -3.43 -13.68
CA VAL A 25 -1.86 -3.36 -13.86
C VAL A 25 -1.20 -4.48 -13.06
N THR A 26 -0.33 -5.25 -13.71
CA THR A 26 0.46 -6.29 -13.06
C THR A 26 1.94 -6.03 -13.31
N LEU A 27 2.71 -5.84 -12.24
CA LEU A 27 4.16 -5.89 -12.26
C LEU A 27 4.62 -7.28 -11.84
N ASN A 28 5.59 -7.83 -12.57
CA ASN A 28 6.16 -9.15 -12.30
C ASN A 28 7.65 -9.19 -12.67
N GLY A 29 8.37 -10.18 -12.13
CA GLY A 29 9.76 -10.46 -12.50
C GLY A 29 10.72 -9.31 -12.24
N ALA A 30 10.66 -8.72 -11.04
CA ALA A 30 11.46 -7.56 -10.64
C ALA A 30 11.27 -6.31 -11.51
N SER A 31 10.10 -6.16 -12.16
CA SER A 31 9.72 -4.91 -12.82
C SER A 31 9.66 -3.75 -11.82
N GLN A 32 10.00 -2.56 -12.29
CA GLN A 32 9.89 -1.32 -11.53
C GLN A 32 8.95 -0.34 -12.24
N TRP A 33 8.10 0.33 -11.46
CA TRP A 33 7.31 1.46 -11.95
C TRP A 33 7.46 2.65 -11.00
N ASP A 34 8.00 3.74 -11.55
CA ASP A 34 8.01 5.03 -10.89
C ASP A 34 6.83 5.86 -11.44
N THR A 35 5.86 6.19 -10.59
CA THR A 35 4.73 7.04 -11.01
C THR A 35 5.21 8.47 -11.20
N THR A 36 4.64 9.18 -12.19
CA THR A 36 5.08 10.56 -12.52
C THR A 36 3.96 11.60 -12.42
N LYS A 37 2.71 11.15 -12.29
CA LYS A 37 1.47 11.94 -12.16
C LYS A 37 0.42 11.07 -11.46
N THR A 38 -0.82 11.56 -11.41
CA THR A 38 -1.97 10.77 -10.99
C THR A 38 -2.19 9.57 -11.92
N SER A 39 -2.15 8.38 -11.35
CA SER A 39 -2.51 7.10 -11.96
C SER A 39 -3.84 6.66 -11.37
N LEU A 40 -4.85 6.47 -12.22
CA LEU A 40 -6.17 6.01 -11.83
C LEU A 40 -6.45 4.66 -12.47
N ILE A 41 -6.38 3.60 -11.68
CA ILE A 41 -6.50 2.21 -12.13
C ILE A 41 -7.57 1.49 -11.33
N ASP A 42 -7.93 0.28 -11.75
CA ASP A 42 -8.91 -0.55 -11.03
C ASP A 42 -8.19 -1.46 -10.02
N THR A 43 -7.28 -2.28 -10.53
CA THR A 43 -6.49 -3.21 -9.71
C THR A 43 -5.00 -3.08 -10.00
N LEU A 44 -4.18 -3.06 -8.95
CA LEU A 44 -2.72 -3.19 -9.02
C LEU A 44 -2.24 -4.48 -8.38
N SER A 45 -1.46 -5.27 -9.11
CA SER A 45 -0.77 -6.45 -8.60
C SER A 45 0.75 -6.27 -8.74
N ILE A 46 1.47 -6.26 -7.63
CA ILE A 46 2.94 -6.12 -7.59
C ILE A 46 3.51 -7.46 -7.12
N ASN A 47 4.26 -8.16 -7.98
CA ASN A 47 4.68 -9.53 -7.70
C ASN A 47 6.16 -9.80 -7.98
N SER A 48 6.70 -10.84 -7.35
CA SER A 48 8.00 -11.45 -7.68
C SER A 48 9.16 -10.44 -7.66
N GLY A 49 9.31 -9.73 -6.55
CA GLY A 49 10.36 -8.74 -6.36
C GLY A 49 10.13 -7.42 -7.09
N SER A 50 8.96 -7.23 -7.72
CA SER A 50 8.62 -5.96 -8.36
C SER A 50 8.44 -4.83 -7.35
N VAL A 51 8.69 -3.61 -7.82
CA VAL A 51 8.68 -2.40 -7.01
C VAL A 51 7.82 -1.33 -7.69
N VAL A 52 6.96 -0.66 -6.91
CA VAL A 52 6.29 0.56 -7.32
C VAL A 52 6.75 1.69 -6.41
N ASN A 53 7.16 2.81 -7.00
CA ASN A 53 7.56 4.01 -6.28
C ASN A 53 6.56 5.13 -6.58
N VAL A 54 5.97 5.69 -5.53
CA VAL A 54 5.01 6.79 -5.59
C VAL A 54 5.60 7.98 -4.83
N GLY A 55 6.17 8.93 -5.55
CA GLY A 55 6.63 10.22 -5.02
C GLY A 55 6.25 11.34 -5.98
N ASP A 56 5.98 12.54 -5.46
CA ASP A 56 5.46 13.68 -6.25
C ASP A 56 4.29 13.32 -7.19
N SER A 57 3.49 12.33 -6.80
CA SER A 57 2.49 11.72 -7.66
C SER A 57 1.42 10.99 -6.85
N SER A 58 0.38 10.50 -7.54
CA SER A 58 -0.72 9.81 -6.88
C SER A 58 -1.07 8.52 -7.57
N LEU A 59 -1.44 7.51 -6.80
CA LEU A 59 -1.90 6.21 -7.27
C LEU A 59 -3.24 5.91 -6.60
N ILE A 60 -4.30 5.79 -7.40
CA ILE A 60 -5.64 5.48 -6.93
C ILE A 60 -6.09 4.18 -7.60
N SER A 61 -6.51 3.22 -6.79
CA SER A 61 -6.99 1.90 -7.21
C SER A 61 -8.19 1.47 -6.36
N ASP A 62 -8.97 0.49 -6.79
CA ASP A 62 -9.88 -0.20 -5.88
C ASP A 62 -9.09 -1.20 -5.03
N SER A 63 -8.20 -1.99 -5.65
CA SER A 63 -7.38 -2.95 -4.93
C SER A 63 -5.90 -2.91 -5.30
N ILE A 64 -5.04 -3.03 -4.29
CA ILE A 64 -3.59 -3.17 -4.44
C ILE A 64 -3.15 -4.44 -3.70
N SER A 65 -2.42 -5.32 -4.38
CA SER A 65 -1.86 -6.55 -3.80
C SER A 65 -0.38 -6.67 -4.06
N LEU A 66 0.39 -6.98 -3.02
CA LEU A 66 1.83 -7.26 -3.08
C LEU A 66 2.10 -8.71 -2.70
N THR A 67 2.84 -9.43 -3.55
CA THR A 67 3.30 -10.80 -3.24
C THR A 67 4.74 -11.05 -3.65
N GLY A 68 5.38 -12.05 -3.04
CA GLY A 68 6.66 -12.57 -3.52
C GLY A 68 7.82 -11.58 -3.39
N ALA A 69 8.01 -11.03 -2.19
CA ALA A 69 9.06 -10.08 -1.84
C ALA A 69 9.00 -8.77 -2.65
N SER A 70 7.79 -8.32 -2.99
CA SER A 70 7.56 -7.06 -3.69
C SER A 70 7.53 -5.86 -2.76
N ALA A 71 7.60 -4.66 -3.35
CA ALA A 71 7.57 -3.40 -2.60
C ALA A 71 6.65 -2.34 -3.22
N LEU A 72 5.96 -1.58 -2.36
CA LEU A 72 5.32 -0.31 -2.69
C LEU A 72 5.92 0.76 -1.78
N ASN A 73 6.64 1.69 -2.37
CA ASN A 73 7.30 2.78 -1.65
C ASN A 73 6.50 4.07 -1.88
N ILE A 74 5.97 4.64 -0.80
CA ILE A 74 5.31 5.93 -0.79
C ILE A 74 6.35 6.94 -0.30
N ASN A 75 7.03 7.54 -1.27
CA ASN A 75 8.12 8.49 -1.08
C ASN A 75 7.56 9.90 -0.83
N GLU A 76 8.44 10.89 -0.70
CA GLU A 76 8.10 12.31 -0.53
C GLU A 76 6.98 12.74 -1.49
N ASP A 77 5.98 13.41 -0.94
CA ASP A 77 4.77 13.90 -1.62
C ASP A 77 3.97 12.84 -2.42
N GLY A 78 4.20 11.56 -2.13
CA GLY A 78 3.45 10.44 -2.67
C GLY A 78 2.10 10.25 -1.99
N HIS A 79 1.07 9.97 -2.80
CA HIS A 79 -0.27 9.67 -2.32
C HIS A 79 -0.81 8.37 -2.91
N VAL A 80 -1.21 7.44 -2.06
CA VAL A 80 -1.87 6.19 -2.44
C VAL A 80 -3.24 6.13 -1.80
N ALA A 81 -4.27 5.87 -2.60
CA ALA A 81 -5.62 5.60 -2.11
C ALA A 81 -6.13 4.29 -2.70
N THR A 82 -6.65 3.40 -1.85
CA THR A 82 -7.26 2.15 -2.27
C THR A 82 -8.44 1.76 -1.40
N ASP A 83 -9.34 0.91 -1.86
CA ASP A 83 -10.30 0.28 -0.95
C ASP A 83 -9.61 -0.81 -0.12
N THR A 84 -8.93 -1.74 -0.79
CA THR A 84 -8.23 -2.85 -0.14
C THR A 84 -6.75 -2.91 -0.52
N LEU A 85 -5.87 -2.91 0.49
CA LEU A 85 -4.44 -3.19 0.35
C LEU A 85 -4.10 -4.54 0.98
N SER A 86 -3.47 -5.43 0.22
CA SER A 86 -2.97 -6.73 0.70
C SER A 86 -1.45 -6.79 0.60
N ILE A 87 -0.79 -7.03 1.72
CA ILE A 87 0.67 -7.12 1.85
C ILE A 87 1.02 -8.54 2.28
N ASP A 88 1.39 -9.38 1.32
CA ASP A 88 1.71 -10.78 1.53
C ASP A 88 3.20 -11.03 1.23
N ASN A 89 3.99 -11.38 2.26
CA ASN A 89 5.43 -11.62 2.15
C ASN A 89 6.14 -10.52 1.34
N SER A 90 5.78 -9.27 1.61
CA SER A 90 6.14 -8.08 0.83
C SER A 90 6.16 -6.86 1.75
N ILE A 91 6.64 -5.72 1.26
CA ILE A 91 6.77 -4.51 2.08
C ILE A 91 6.03 -3.32 1.46
N VAL A 92 5.35 -2.56 2.31
CA VAL A 92 4.89 -1.21 1.99
C VAL A 92 5.61 -0.26 2.93
N THR A 93 6.26 0.75 2.38
CA THR A 93 6.98 1.76 3.17
C THR A 93 6.39 3.12 2.91
N ILE A 94 6.04 3.84 3.99
CA ILE A 94 5.69 5.26 3.97
C ILE A 94 6.89 6.04 4.47
N ALA A 95 7.48 6.89 3.64
CA ALA A 95 8.66 7.68 4.00
C ALA A 95 8.38 8.69 5.14
N ASP A 96 9.44 9.17 5.77
CA ASP A 96 9.36 10.14 6.88
C ASP A 96 8.73 11.48 6.44
N ASP A 97 9.03 11.94 5.22
CA ASP A 97 8.61 13.25 4.70
C ASP A 97 7.54 13.12 3.61
N VAL A 98 6.46 12.36 3.85
CA VAL A 98 5.30 12.36 2.95
C VAL A 98 4.43 13.60 3.17
N ALA A 99 3.97 14.27 2.10
CA ALA A 99 2.98 15.34 2.20
C ALA A 99 1.62 14.79 2.63
N ALA A 100 1.47 14.42 3.90
CA ALA A 100 0.14 14.33 4.48
C ALA A 100 -0.42 15.75 4.58
N GLY A 101 -1.33 16.12 3.69
CA GLY A 101 -1.97 17.43 3.71
C GLY A 101 -2.75 17.64 5.02
N TRP A 102 -2.93 18.90 5.41
CA TRP A 102 -3.57 19.35 6.66
C TRP A 102 -5.09 19.10 6.75
N GLY A 103 -5.60 18.03 6.13
CA GLY A 103 -7.02 17.70 6.04
C GLY A 103 -7.30 16.19 6.11
N VAL A 104 -8.53 15.85 6.50
CA VAL A 104 -9.06 14.49 6.35
C VAL A 104 -9.07 14.12 4.86
N GLY A 105 -8.47 12.99 4.49
CA GLY A 105 -8.33 12.55 3.08
C GLY A 105 -7.06 12.98 2.34
N SER A 106 -6.07 13.56 3.02
CA SER A 106 -4.75 13.86 2.42
C SER A 106 -3.61 13.02 2.99
N ALA A 107 -3.91 11.84 3.54
CA ALA A 107 -2.88 10.88 3.95
C ALA A 107 -1.96 10.50 2.79
N ALA A 108 -0.76 10.03 3.13
CA ALA A 108 0.14 9.42 2.16
C ALA A 108 -0.39 8.04 1.73
N LEU A 109 -0.99 7.31 2.67
CA LEU A 109 -1.74 6.09 2.40
C LEU A 109 -3.14 6.18 3.01
N TYR A 110 -4.15 6.11 2.15
CA TYR A 110 -5.53 5.85 2.52
C TYR A 110 -5.94 4.44 2.06
N ALA A 111 -6.50 3.65 2.96
CA ALA A 111 -7.15 2.38 2.62
C ALA A 111 -8.35 2.11 3.53
N ASN A 112 -9.47 1.57 3.01
CA ASN A 112 -10.53 1.13 3.92
C ASN A 112 -10.06 -0.10 4.71
N THR A 113 -9.45 -1.07 4.03
CA THR A 113 -8.90 -2.28 4.65
C THR A 113 -7.45 -2.50 4.26
N ILE A 114 -6.59 -2.75 5.25
CA ILE A 114 -5.24 -3.25 5.04
C ILE A 114 -5.12 -4.64 5.65
N ASN A 115 -4.61 -5.59 4.87
CA ASN A 115 -4.25 -6.92 5.33
C ASN A 115 -2.74 -7.10 5.25
N VAL A 116 -2.10 -7.44 6.36
CA VAL A 116 -0.66 -7.73 6.42
C VAL A 116 -0.48 -9.18 6.86
N THR A 117 0.12 -9.99 5.99
CA THR A 117 0.15 -11.45 6.15
C THR A 117 1.51 -12.04 5.77
N ASN A 118 1.83 -13.22 6.29
CA ASN A 118 2.94 -14.07 5.82
C ASN A 118 4.31 -13.34 5.72
N ASN A 119 4.78 -12.70 6.79
CA ASN A 119 5.99 -11.86 6.78
C ASN A 119 5.86 -10.56 5.99
N GLY A 120 4.64 -10.16 5.63
CA GLY A 120 4.35 -8.84 5.12
C GLY A 120 4.65 -7.76 6.16
N VAL A 121 5.07 -6.58 5.69
CA VAL A 121 5.40 -5.43 6.54
C VAL A 121 4.71 -4.19 6.01
N LEU A 122 3.92 -3.54 6.85
CA LEU A 122 3.53 -2.14 6.68
C LEU A 122 4.43 -1.29 7.56
N ASP A 123 5.36 -0.58 6.94
CA ASP A 123 6.36 0.26 7.60
C ASP A 123 5.96 1.73 7.46
N VAL A 124 5.61 2.35 8.59
CA VAL A 124 5.26 3.77 8.67
C VAL A 124 6.46 4.52 9.23
N GLY A 125 7.06 5.36 8.39
CA GLY A 125 8.14 6.27 8.76
C GLY A 125 7.75 7.25 9.88
N ASN A 126 8.71 8.06 10.32
CA ASN A 126 8.55 9.09 11.35
C ASN A 126 7.78 10.33 10.83
N SER A 127 6.80 10.12 9.96
CA SER A 127 6.00 11.19 9.39
C SER A 127 4.95 11.73 10.37
N THR A 128 4.20 12.73 9.91
CA THR A 128 3.09 13.33 10.66
C THR A 128 2.01 12.30 10.99
N GLY A 129 1.20 12.57 12.03
CA GLY A 129 0.17 11.64 12.50
C GLY A 129 -0.89 11.26 11.46
N ASP A 130 -0.98 11.98 10.34
CA ASP A 130 -1.95 11.76 9.27
C ASP A 130 -1.40 10.94 8.08
N ALA A 131 -0.17 10.42 8.16
CA ALA A 131 0.48 9.70 7.07
C ALA A 131 -0.26 8.42 6.63
N LEU A 132 -0.91 7.74 7.57
CA LEU A 132 -1.71 6.54 7.32
C LEU A 132 -3.13 6.75 7.85
N GLN A 133 -4.11 6.62 6.96
CA GLN A 133 -5.53 6.55 7.30
C GLN A 133 -6.07 5.20 6.87
N VAL A 134 -6.58 4.44 7.83
CA VAL A 134 -7.17 3.12 7.60
C VAL A 134 -8.37 2.88 8.51
N ASP A 135 -9.43 2.26 7.99
CA ASP A 135 -10.59 1.91 8.83
C ASP A 135 -10.33 0.59 9.57
N THR A 136 -9.81 -0.42 8.86
CA THR A 136 -9.49 -1.73 9.44
C THR A 136 -8.08 -2.18 9.04
N LEU A 137 -7.24 -2.44 10.04
CA LEU A 137 -5.91 -3.02 9.88
C LEU A 137 -5.92 -4.46 10.42
N ASN A 138 -5.74 -5.44 9.54
CA ASN A 138 -5.69 -6.85 9.88
C ASN A 138 -4.25 -7.34 9.82
N LEU A 139 -3.75 -7.85 10.95
CA LEU A 139 -2.46 -8.53 11.03
C LEU A 139 -2.71 -10.01 11.25
N THR A 140 -2.36 -10.84 10.27
CA THR A 140 -2.51 -12.30 10.40
C THR A 140 -1.18 -13.01 10.32
N SER A 141 -1.16 -14.22 10.85
CA SER A 141 0.03 -15.03 10.95
C SER A 141 -0.25 -16.47 10.54
N TYR A 142 0.81 -17.18 10.16
CA TYR A 142 0.78 -18.63 10.06
C TYR A 142 1.99 -19.24 10.76
N THR A 143 1.82 -20.46 11.27
CA THR A 143 2.93 -21.25 11.81
C THR A 143 3.39 -22.22 10.74
N ASP A 144 4.68 -22.19 10.39
CA ASP A 144 5.25 -23.11 9.41
C ASP A 144 5.45 -24.52 10.00
N ALA A 145 5.91 -25.46 9.16
CA ALA A 145 6.20 -26.84 9.57
C ALA A 145 7.36 -26.98 10.59
N TYR A 146 8.13 -25.89 10.80
CA TYR A 146 9.25 -25.81 11.73
C TYR A 146 8.89 -25.07 13.02
N ASN A 147 7.61 -24.77 13.24
CA ASN A 147 7.09 -23.98 14.36
C ASN A 147 7.56 -22.52 14.40
N HIS A 148 7.98 -21.94 13.27
CA HIS A 148 8.19 -20.50 13.18
C HIS A 148 6.88 -19.79 12.90
N VAL A 149 6.63 -18.71 13.64
CA VAL A 149 5.51 -17.81 13.39
C VAL A 149 5.92 -16.80 12.33
N ASN A 150 5.17 -16.78 11.24
CA ASN A 150 5.33 -15.86 10.12
C ASN A 150 4.15 -14.89 10.16
N ALA A 151 4.34 -13.75 10.81
CA ALA A 151 3.28 -12.77 11.07
C ALA A 151 3.36 -11.60 10.10
N GLY A 152 2.21 -10.98 9.82
CA GLY A 152 2.19 -9.60 9.34
C GLY A 152 2.70 -8.65 10.43
N VAL A 153 3.49 -7.66 10.03
CA VAL A 153 4.08 -6.66 10.92
C VAL A 153 3.56 -5.28 10.55
N PHE A 154 3.08 -4.56 11.55
CA PHE A 154 2.87 -3.12 11.47
C PHE A 154 3.99 -2.44 12.24
N ASP A 155 4.89 -1.79 11.51
CA ASP A 155 6.08 -1.12 12.06
C ASP A 155 5.87 0.39 12.04
N ILE A 156 6.23 1.06 13.13
CA ILE A 156 6.01 2.49 13.31
C ILE A 156 7.29 3.13 13.84
N ASN A 157 7.86 4.02 13.03
CA ASN A 157 9.09 4.74 13.36
C ASN A 157 8.83 6.11 14.04
N SER A 158 7.58 6.40 14.42
CA SER A 158 7.20 7.64 15.12
C SER A 158 6.85 7.39 16.59
N THR A 159 7.34 8.27 17.46
CA THR A 159 7.03 8.24 18.91
C THR A 159 5.67 8.82 19.29
N ASN A 160 5.02 9.51 18.35
CA ASN A 160 3.75 10.21 18.56
C ASN A 160 2.64 9.73 17.62
N TYR A 161 2.84 8.59 16.95
CA TYR A 161 1.83 8.02 16.07
C TYR A 161 0.61 7.55 16.88
N VAL A 162 -0.58 7.88 16.40
CA VAL A 162 -1.84 7.42 16.97
C VAL A 162 -2.57 6.65 15.89
N LEU A 163 -2.71 5.34 16.09
CA LEU A 163 -3.56 4.53 15.24
C LEU A 163 -5.03 4.83 15.56
N ASN A 164 -5.75 5.34 14.57
CA ASN A 164 -7.20 5.55 14.63
C ASN A 164 -7.91 4.60 13.66
N ALA A 165 -7.86 3.31 13.96
CA ALA A 165 -8.39 2.23 13.14
C ALA A 165 -8.84 1.05 14.01
N ASP A 166 -9.71 0.21 13.47
CA ASP A 166 -9.96 -1.12 14.02
C ASP A 166 -8.76 -2.02 13.73
N LEU A 167 -7.98 -2.34 14.76
CA LEU A 167 -6.86 -3.28 14.66
C LEU A 167 -7.33 -4.70 15.02
N THR A 168 -7.28 -5.62 14.06
CA THR A 168 -7.43 -7.04 14.33
C THR A 168 -6.09 -7.75 14.24
N ASN A 169 -5.83 -8.65 15.18
CA ASN A 169 -4.65 -9.51 15.14
C ASN A 169 -5.04 -10.91 15.61
N ASP A 170 -4.74 -11.91 14.78
CA ASP A 170 -5.13 -13.31 14.97
C ASP A 170 -4.37 -14.02 16.11
N ARG A 171 -3.42 -13.33 16.73
CA ARG A 171 -2.70 -13.76 17.93
C ARG A 171 -2.86 -12.80 19.11
N THR A 172 -3.94 -12.01 19.14
CA THR A 172 -4.32 -11.28 20.36
C THR A 172 -4.56 -12.29 21.49
N ASN A 173 -3.65 -12.33 22.47
CA ASN A 173 -3.79 -13.09 23.72
C ASN A 173 -3.55 -14.62 23.65
N ASP A 174 -2.49 -15.10 22.97
CA ASP A 174 -2.02 -16.49 23.13
C ASP A 174 -1.06 -16.62 24.33
N THR A 175 -1.62 -16.89 25.51
CA THR A 175 -0.84 -17.08 26.75
C THR A 175 -0.11 -18.43 26.83
N THR A 176 -0.17 -19.27 25.78
CA THR A 176 0.38 -20.64 25.80
C THR A 176 1.80 -20.73 25.25
N GLN A 177 2.34 -19.64 24.70
CA GLN A 177 3.67 -19.60 24.07
C GLN A 177 4.62 -18.68 24.85
N ALA A 178 5.83 -19.16 25.15
CA ALA A 178 6.80 -18.50 26.04
C ALA A 178 7.51 -17.27 25.44
N ASN A 179 7.41 -17.03 24.13
CA ASN A 179 8.15 -15.99 23.42
C ASN A 179 7.32 -14.74 23.11
N TYR A 180 6.25 -14.47 23.88
CA TYR A 180 5.35 -13.34 23.63
C TYR A 180 5.71 -12.08 24.44
N GLY A 181 5.72 -10.95 23.74
CA GLY A 181 5.66 -9.61 24.32
C GLY A 181 4.21 -9.27 24.68
N TYR A 182 4.00 -8.80 25.90
CA TYR A 182 2.73 -8.18 26.28
C TYR A 182 2.61 -6.89 25.48
N GLY A 183 1.46 -6.71 24.81
CA GLY A 183 1.16 -5.49 24.05
C GLY A 183 1.29 -4.21 24.86
#